data_AF-A0A4R6UIA9-F1
#
_entry.id   AF-A0A4R6UIA9-F1
#
_cell.length_a   1.000
_cell.length_b   1.000
_cell.length_c   1.000
_cell.angle_alpha   90.00
_cell.angle_beta   90.00
_cell.angle_gamma   90.00
#
_symmetry.space_group_name_H-M   'P 1'
#
loop_
_entity.id
_entity.type
_entity.pdbx_description
1 polymer ?
#
loop_
_entity_poly.entity_id
_entity_poly.type
_entity_poly.pdbx_seq_one_letter_code
_entity_poly.pdbx_strand_id
1 'polypeptide(L)'
;MAVRDRRPGDLDALAAALVEVHRVDGYPVEGVADPHAWLTPRGTLHAWVATVDEAVVGHALAMTAQPEIAAVDAWVQHGGDIATTVVGARLFVAPAGRGRRLGTRLARTLTDWATHHALDIVGDVMTKDTTAVAIYERLGWHRLGTTMHDTGRGTTVPAYLYASREP
;
A
#
# COMPACT_ATOMS: atom_id res chain seq x y z
N MET A 1 6.83 -12.16 -15.86
CA MET A 1 6.37 -11.43 -14.66
C MET A 1 6.87 -10.00 -14.68
N ALA A 2 5.98 -9.03 -14.61
CA ALA A 2 6.30 -7.62 -14.68
C ALA A 2 5.50 -6.80 -13.65
N VAL A 3 6.03 -5.64 -13.26
CA VAL A 3 5.25 -4.57 -12.65
C VAL A 3 5.09 -3.48 -13.71
N ARG A 4 3.87 -2.99 -13.89
CA ARG A 4 3.53 -1.96 -14.87
C ARG A 4 2.43 -1.05 -14.34
N ASP A 5 2.23 0.07 -14.99
CA ASP A 5 1.12 0.96 -14.70
C ASP A 5 -0.22 0.22 -14.84
N ARG A 6 -1.12 0.52 -13.91
CA ARG A 6 -2.50 0.04 -13.92
C ARG A 6 -3.26 0.73 -15.04
N ARG A 7 -4.01 -0.05 -15.79
CA ARG A 7 -4.90 0.40 -16.88
C ARG A 7 -6.36 0.18 -16.47
N PRO A 8 -7.32 0.90 -17.06
CA PRO A 8 -8.74 0.71 -16.76
C PRO A 8 -9.20 -0.75 -16.89
N GLY A 9 -8.70 -1.47 -17.89
CA GLY A 9 -9.04 -2.88 -18.12
C GLY A 9 -8.49 -3.88 -17.10
N ASP A 10 -7.63 -3.45 -16.16
CA ASP A 10 -7.12 -4.32 -15.10
C ASP A 10 -8.10 -4.44 -13.91
N LEU A 11 -9.08 -3.54 -13.81
CA LEU A 11 -9.84 -3.33 -12.57
C LEU A 11 -10.66 -4.55 -12.15
N ASP A 12 -11.34 -5.21 -13.09
CA ASP A 12 -12.14 -6.40 -12.78
C ASP A 12 -11.28 -7.57 -12.30
N ALA A 13 -10.12 -7.78 -12.95
CA ALA A 13 -9.17 -8.81 -12.55
C ALA A 13 -8.56 -8.51 -11.17
N LEU A 14 -8.24 -7.23 -10.91
CA LEU A 14 -7.77 -6.78 -9.59
C LEU A 14 -8.82 -6.97 -8.50
N ALA A 15 -10.09 -6.68 -8.79
CA ALA A 15 -11.18 -6.84 -7.85
C ALA A 15 -11.36 -8.32 -7.46
N ALA A 16 -11.33 -9.22 -8.45
CA ALA A 16 -11.35 -10.67 -8.20
C ALA A 16 -10.13 -11.13 -7.36
N ALA A 17 -8.93 -10.65 -7.71
CA ALA A 17 -7.71 -10.92 -6.96
C ALA A 17 -7.78 -10.42 -5.51
N LEU A 18 -8.32 -9.22 -5.27
CA LEU A 18 -8.50 -8.64 -3.94
C LEU A 18 -9.46 -9.47 -3.09
N VAL A 19 -10.58 -9.93 -3.66
CA VAL A 19 -11.52 -10.82 -2.98
C VAL A 19 -10.84 -12.13 -2.57
N GLU A 20 -9.98 -12.69 -3.44
CA GLU A 20 -9.20 -13.88 -3.09
C GLU A 20 -8.22 -13.61 -1.95
N VAL A 21 -7.50 -12.48 -1.97
CA VAL A 21 -6.61 -12.07 -0.88
C VAL A 21 -7.39 -11.96 0.43
N HIS A 22 -8.57 -11.33 0.41
CA HIS A 22 -9.39 -11.20 1.62
C HIS A 22 -9.83 -12.56 2.16
N ARG A 23 -10.24 -13.48 1.28
CA ARG A 23 -10.63 -14.83 1.66
C ARG A 23 -9.48 -15.61 2.34
N VAL A 24 -8.23 -15.41 1.91
CA VAL A 24 -7.08 -16.18 2.39
C VAL A 24 -6.38 -15.52 3.58
N ASP A 25 -6.23 -14.19 3.54
CA ASP A 25 -5.39 -13.43 4.49
C ASP A 25 -6.19 -12.53 5.43
N GLY A 26 -7.48 -12.31 5.13
CA GLY A 26 -8.30 -11.32 5.83
C GLY A 26 -7.88 -9.87 5.57
N TYR A 27 -7.11 -9.62 4.50
CA TYR A 27 -6.76 -8.28 4.01
C TYR A 27 -7.59 -7.94 2.76
N PRO A 28 -8.17 -6.74 2.63
CA PRO A 28 -8.19 -5.63 3.58
C PRO A 28 -8.98 -5.96 4.85
N VAL A 29 -8.56 -5.36 5.97
CA VAL A 29 -9.20 -5.57 7.28
C VAL A 29 -10.61 -4.97 7.36
N GLU A 30 -10.90 -4.01 6.49
CA GLU A 30 -12.21 -3.37 6.32
C GLU A 30 -13.20 -4.26 5.53
N GLY A 31 -12.68 -5.25 4.79
CA GLY A 31 -13.43 -6.15 3.92
C GLY A 31 -13.52 -5.70 2.46
N VAL A 32 -14.20 -6.50 1.64
CA VAL A 32 -14.25 -6.38 0.17
C VAL A 32 -15.68 -6.27 -0.36
N ALA A 33 -16.56 -5.55 0.34
CA ALA A 33 -17.95 -5.38 -0.08
C ALA A 33 -18.08 -4.66 -1.43
N ASP A 34 -17.19 -3.68 -1.68
CA ASP A 34 -17.03 -3.00 -2.96
C ASP A 34 -15.52 -2.94 -3.32
N PRO A 35 -15.00 -4.00 -3.96
CA PRO A 35 -13.57 -4.09 -4.27
C PRO A 35 -13.15 -3.05 -5.32
N HIS A 36 -14.04 -2.67 -6.24
CA HIS A 36 -13.79 -1.64 -7.24
C HIS A 36 -13.57 -0.28 -6.56
N ALA A 37 -14.48 0.13 -5.67
CA ALA A 37 -14.33 1.39 -4.93
C ALA A 37 -13.06 1.39 -4.04
N TRP A 38 -12.73 0.25 -3.42
CA TRP A 38 -11.52 0.12 -2.61
C TRP A 38 -10.23 0.29 -3.44
N LEU A 39 -10.25 -0.18 -4.69
CA LEU A 39 -9.15 -0.04 -5.65
C LEU A 39 -9.07 1.36 -6.28
N THR A 40 -10.14 2.14 -6.28
CA THR A 40 -10.17 3.50 -6.88
C THR A 40 -10.48 4.57 -5.84
N PRO A 41 -9.68 4.71 -4.77
CA PRO A 41 -9.89 5.77 -3.79
C PRO A 41 -9.68 7.14 -4.44
N ARG A 42 -10.43 8.14 -3.97
CA ARG A 42 -10.19 9.55 -4.32
C ARG A 42 -8.76 9.94 -3.94
N GLY A 43 -8.14 10.82 -4.73
CA GLY A 43 -6.76 11.24 -4.49
C GLY A 43 -5.70 10.26 -4.98
N THR A 44 -6.07 9.17 -5.69
CA THR A 44 -5.08 8.31 -6.37
C THR A 44 -4.26 9.13 -7.36
N LEU A 45 -2.94 9.14 -7.18
CA LEU A 45 -1.98 9.81 -8.06
C LEU A 45 -1.46 8.85 -9.12
N HIS A 46 -1.08 7.64 -8.69
CA HIS A 46 -0.55 6.62 -9.58
C HIS A 46 -0.84 5.23 -9.02
N ALA A 47 -1.01 4.22 -9.88
CA ALA A 47 -1.25 2.85 -9.48
C ALA A 47 -0.52 1.86 -10.38
N TRP A 48 -0.07 0.76 -9.80
CA TRP A 48 0.65 -0.30 -10.49
C TRP A 48 -0.04 -1.64 -10.31
N VAL A 49 0.17 -2.52 -11.27
CA VAL A 49 -0.18 -3.93 -11.17
C VAL A 49 1.04 -4.81 -11.32
N ALA A 50 1.04 -5.92 -10.59
CA ALA A 50 1.95 -7.02 -10.82
C ALA A 50 1.26 -8.06 -11.71
N THR A 51 1.99 -8.57 -12.71
CA THR A 51 1.48 -9.57 -13.66
C THR A 51 2.34 -10.82 -13.70
N VAL A 52 1.72 -11.99 -13.86
CA VAL A 52 2.39 -13.25 -14.21
C VAL A 52 1.64 -13.87 -15.38
N ASP A 53 2.36 -14.17 -16.46
CA ASP A 53 1.79 -14.73 -17.69
C ASP A 53 0.56 -13.93 -18.15
N GLU A 54 0.69 -12.59 -18.18
CA GLU A 54 -0.35 -11.58 -18.43
C GLU A 54 -1.46 -11.46 -17.37
N ALA A 55 -1.63 -12.44 -16.49
CA ALA A 55 -2.61 -12.37 -15.40
C ALA A 55 -2.19 -11.35 -14.34
N VAL A 56 -3.09 -10.42 -14.01
CA VAL A 56 -2.92 -9.46 -12.91
C VAL A 56 -3.05 -10.21 -11.58
N VAL A 57 -2.02 -10.13 -10.75
CA VAL A 57 -1.91 -10.87 -9.48
C VAL A 57 -1.48 -10.01 -8.30
N GLY A 58 -1.44 -8.70 -8.45
CA GLY A 58 -1.08 -7.80 -7.35
C GLY A 58 -1.21 -6.34 -7.73
N HIS A 59 -1.15 -5.49 -6.72
CA HIS A 59 -1.46 -4.08 -6.83
C HIS A 59 -0.68 -3.27 -5.81
N ALA A 60 -0.44 -1.99 -6.12
CA ALA A 60 -0.09 -0.94 -5.17
C ALA A 60 -0.52 0.41 -5.77
N LEU A 61 -0.77 1.40 -4.93
CA LEU A 61 -0.99 2.78 -5.38
C LEU A 61 -0.26 3.80 -4.52
N ALA A 62 -0.02 4.96 -5.11
CA ALA A 62 0.32 6.21 -4.43
C ALA A 62 -0.90 7.13 -4.48
N MET A 63 -1.22 7.77 -3.36
CA MET A 63 -2.28 8.77 -3.28
C MET A 63 -1.81 10.04 -2.56
N THR A 64 -2.54 11.13 -2.75
CA THR A 64 -2.28 12.40 -2.06
C THR A 64 -2.25 12.21 -0.55
N ALA A 65 -1.28 12.82 0.13
CA ALA A 65 -1.33 12.93 1.58
C ALA A 65 -2.50 13.81 2.02
N GLN A 66 -3.19 13.39 3.08
CA GLN A 66 -4.27 14.14 3.72
C GLN A 66 -4.04 14.10 5.23
N PRO A 67 -4.40 15.16 5.97
CA PRO A 67 -4.49 15.10 7.42
C PRO A 67 -5.38 13.94 7.87
N GLU A 68 -5.23 13.50 9.12
CA GLU A 68 -5.98 12.37 9.73
C GLU A 68 -5.55 10.98 9.22
N ILE A 69 -4.71 10.90 8.20
CA ILE A 69 -3.97 9.67 7.91
C ILE A 69 -2.83 9.58 8.91
N ALA A 70 -2.90 8.61 9.83
CA ALA A 70 -1.98 8.50 10.96
C ALA A 70 -0.49 8.55 10.56
N ALA A 71 -0.10 7.93 9.43
CA ALA A 71 1.27 7.98 8.93
C ALA A 71 1.69 9.38 8.46
N VAL A 72 0.77 10.15 7.87
CA VAL A 72 0.99 11.55 7.48
C VAL A 72 1.11 12.44 8.72
N ASP A 73 0.20 12.28 9.67
CA ASP A 73 0.23 13.08 10.91
C ASP A 73 1.54 12.82 11.69
N ALA A 74 1.97 11.56 11.79
CA ALA A 74 3.24 11.20 12.42
C ALA A 74 4.44 11.78 11.67
N TRP A 75 4.41 11.80 10.34
CA TRP A 75 5.48 12.37 9.52
C TRP A 75 5.62 13.88 9.74
N VAL A 76 4.51 14.60 9.72
CA VAL A 76 4.48 16.05 9.99
C VAL A 76 4.95 16.36 11.41
N GLN A 77 4.55 15.56 12.41
CA GLN A 77 5.02 15.72 13.79
C GLN A 77 6.54 15.56 13.93
N HIS A 78 7.17 14.79 13.05
CA HIS A 78 8.63 14.64 13.00
C HIS A 78 9.33 15.69 12.12
N GLY A 79 8.60 16.68 11.58
CA GLY A 79 9.16 17.77 10.78
C GLY A 79 9.02 17.58 9.26
N GLY A 80 8.34 16.54 8.81
CA GLY A 80 8.02 16.32 7.40
C GLY A 80 7.05 17.35 6.83
N ASP A 81 7.13 17.61 5.53
CA ASP A 81 6.21 18.51 4.82
C ASP A 81 5.12 17.72 4.08
N ILE A 82 3.86 17.94 4.47
CA ILE A 82 2.70 17.32 3.82
C ILE A 82 2.60 17.68 2.32
N ALA A 83 3.06 18.88 1.92
CA ALA A 83 2.99 19.33 0.53
C ALA A 83 3.87 18.50 -0.42
N THR A 84 4.92 17.87 0.11
CA THR A 84 5.81 16.97 -0.62
C THR A 84 5.64 15.51 -0.20
N THR A 85 4.51 15.15 0.42
CA THR A 85 4.24 13.80 0.92
C THR A 85 3.14 13.11 0.11
N VAL A 86 3.32 11.81 -0.13
CA VAL A 86 2.31 10.90 -0.67
C VAL A 86 2.13 9.69 0.24
N VAL A 87 0.97 9.03 0.12
CA VAL A 87 0.66 7.82 0.88
C VAL A 87 0.76 6.61 -0.03
N GLY A 88 1.59 5.66 0.38
CA GLY A 88 1.65 4.33 -0.21
C GLY A 88 0.53 3.45 0.35
N ALA A 89 -0.34 2.95 -0.52
CA ALA A 89 -1.50 2.21 -0.07
C ALA A 89 -1.90 1.07 -1.01
N ARG A 90 -2.83 0.25 -0.51
CA ARG A 90 -3.51 -0.82 -1.26
C ARG A 90 -2.52 -1.82 -1.88
N LEU A 91 -1.44 -2.11 -1.17
CA LEU A 91 -0.41 -3.06 -1.60
C LEU A 91 -0.84 -4.49 -1.26
N PHE A 92 -1.06 -5.31 -2.28
CA PHE A 92 -1.34 -6.74 -2.10
C PHE A 92 -0.81 -7.59 -3.24
N VAL A 93 -0.66 -8.89 -3.00
CA VAL A 93 -0.36 -9.90 -4.01
C VAL A 93 -1.27 -11.10 -3.77
N ALA A 94 -2.04 -11.47 -4.80
CA ALA A 94 -2.91 -12.64 -4.80
C ALA A 94 -2.10 -13.93 -4.55
N PRO A 95 -2.72 -14.98 -4.01
CA PRO A 95 -2.07 -16.29 -3.79
C PRO A 95 -1.31 -16.80 -5.03
N ALA A 96 -1.90 -16.67 -6.22
CA ALA A 96 -1.28 -17.05 -7.50
C ALA A 96 0.06 -16.32 -7.82
N GLY A 97 0.31 -15.16 -7.20
CA GLY A 97 1.53 -14.37 -7.36
C GLY A 97 2.61 -14.62 -6.29
N ARG A 98 2.35 -15.45 -5.27
CA ARG A 98 3.27 -15.64 -4.13
C ARG A 98 4.54 -16.39 -4.51
N GLY A 99 5.57 -16.25 -3.67
CA GLY A 99 6.90 -16.85 -3.90
C GLY A 99 7.73 -16.18 -4.99
N ARG A 100 7.19 -15.16 -5.67
CA ARG A 100 7.84 -14.50 -6.82
C ARG A 100 8.37 -13.09 -6.52
N ARG A 101 8.48 -12.73 -5.24
CA ARG A 101 8.94 -11.40 -4.75
C ARG A 101 8.15 -10.20 -5.32
N LEU A 102 6.90 -10.43 -5.75
CA LEU A 102 6.05 -9.39 -6.34
C LEU A 102 5.73 -8.25 -5.38
N GLY A 103 5.50 -8.56 -4.09
CA GLY A 103 5.26 -7.53 -3.07
C GLY A 103 6.48 -6.60 -2.93
N THR A 104 7.69 -7.16 -2.93
CA THR A 104 8.93 -6.37 -2.92
C THR A 104 9.09 -5.53 -4.18
N ARG A 105 8.75 -6.07 -5.36
CA ARG A 105 8.83 -5.32 -6.62
C ARG A 105 7.82 -4.16 -6.65
N LEU A 106 6.59 -4.38 -6.18
CA LEU A 106 5.57 -3.34 -6.06
C LEU A 106 6.00 -2.25 -5.08
N ALA A 107 6.43 -2.62 -3.87
CA ALA A 107 6.89 -1.65 -2.86
C ALA A 107 8.10 -0.84 -3.34
N ARG A 108 9.06 -1.48 -4.03
CA ARG A 108 10.18 -0.79 -4.65
C ARG A 108 9.71 0.17 -5.76
N THR A 109 8.85 -0.29 -6.67
CA THR A 109 8.33 0.55 -7.77
C THR A 109 7.64 1.80 -7.24
N LEU A 110 6.83 1.63 -6.19
CA LEU A 110 6.17 2.70 -5.47
C LEU A 110 7.17 3.70 -4.85
N THR A 111 8.22 3.19 -4.19
CA THR A 111 9.26 4.03 -3.56
C THR A 111 10.13 4.76 -4.59
N ASP A 112 10.50 4.08 -5.67
CA ASP A 112 11.29 4.64 -6.77
C ASP A 112 10.52 5.74 -7.49
N TRP A 113 9.20 5.56 -7.66
CA TRP A 113 8.32 6.58 -8.22
C TRP A 113 8.27 7.83 -7.33
N ALA A 114 8.09 7.68 -6.01
CA ALA A 114 8.08 8.82 -5.09
C ALA A 114 9.42 9.57 -5.12
N THR A 115 10.54 8.83 -5.06
CA THR A 115 11.90 9.39 -5.17
C THR A 115 12.10 10.17 -6.46
N HIS A 116 11.66 9.62 -7.61
CA HIS A 116 11.79 10.26 -8.91
C HIS A 116 11.03 11.61 -8.98
N HIS A 117 9.94 11.74 -8.23
CA HIS A 117 9.14 12.95 -8.16
C HIS A 117 9.56 13.88 -7.01
N ALA A 118 10.65 13.59 -6.30
CA ALA A 118 11.10 14.29 -5.09
C ALA A 118 10.00 14.36 -4.01
N LEU A 119 9.28 13.26 -3.83
CA LEU A 119 8.24 13.10 -2.84
C LEU A 119 8.66 12.12 -1.75
N ASP A 120 8.24 12.42 -0.52
CA ASP A 120 8.30 11.50 0.60
C ASP A 120 7.10 10.57 0.55
N ILE A 121 7.31 9.28 0.81
CA ILE A 121 6.21 8.34 0.89
C ILE A 121 6.07 7.77 2.30
N VAL A 122 4.83 7.83 2.79
CA VAL A 122 4.46 7.33 4.11
C VAL A 122 3.36 6.28 3.99
N GLY A 123 3.18 5.48 5.04
CA GLY A 123 2.07 4.53 5.11
C GLY A 123 2.05 3.77 6.43
N ASP A 124 0.89 3.21 6.75
CA ASP A 124 0.72 2.30 7.87
C ASP A 124 0.67 0.84 7.40
N VAL A 125 1.14 -0.06 8.26
CA VAL A 125 1.20 -1.50 7.99
C VAL A 125 0.80 -2.23 9.26
N MET A 126 -0.19 -3.11 9.17
CA MET A 126 -0.65 -3.87 10.34
C MET A 126 0.51 -4.67 10.93
N THR A 127 0.67 -4.65 12.26
CA THR A 127 1.83 -5.28 12.91
C THR A 127 1.88 -6.80 12.69
N LYS A 128 0.72 -7.42 12.43
CA LYS A 128 0.60 -8.85 12.05
C LYS A 128 1.23 -9.17 10.68
N ASP A 129 1.35 -8.19 9.78
CA ASP A 129 1.81 -8.39 8.41
C ASP A 129 3.35 -8.36 8.32
N THR A 130 4.00 -9.28 9.04
CA THR A 130 5.46 -9.33 9.23
C THR A 130 6.24 -9.40 7.91
N THR A 131 5.66 -9.99 6.87
CA THR A 131 6.26 -10.02 5.53
C THR A 131 6.30 -8.62 4.89
N ALA A 132 5.23 -7.83 5.03
CA ALA A 132 5.18 -6.47 4.52
C ALA A 132 6.13 -5.55 5.32
N VAL A 133 6.11 -5.66 6.65
CA VAL A 133 7.05 -4.96 7.54
C VAL A 133 8.51 -5.20 7.10
N ALA A 134 8.90 -6.45 6.92
CA ALA A 134 10.26 -6.78 6.49
C ALA A 134 10.60 -6.32 5.06
N ILE A 135 9.60 -6.09 4.18
CA ILE A 135 9.82 -5.50 2.86
C ILE A 135 10.16 -4.02 3.01
N TYR A 136 9.37 -3.26 3.77
CA TYR A 136 9.58 -1.81 3.94
C TYR A 136 10.90 -1.52 4.65
N GLU A 137 11.21 -2.23 5.73
CA GLU A 137 12.49 -2.07 6.44
C GLU A 137 13.70 -2.37 5.53
N ARG A 138 13.60 -3.39 4.67
CA ARG A 138 14.66 -3.69 3.67
C ARG A 138 14.76 -2.67 2.54
N LEU A 139 13.70 -1.90 2.30
CA LEU A 139 13.72 -0.77 1.37
C LEU A 139 14.25 0.51 2.04
N GLY A 140 14.64 0.46 3.31
CA GLY A 140 15.13 1.61 4.07
C GLY A 140 14.03 2.50 4.62
N TRP A 141 12.78 2.02 4.69
CA TRP A 141 11.72 2.80 5.33
C TRP A 141 11.94 2.82 6.85
N HIS A 142 11.74 4.00 7.45
CA HIS A 142 11.95 4.27 8.87
C HIS A 142 10.62 4.23 9.61
N ARG A 143 10.60 3.54 10.75
CA ARG A 143 9.41 3.44 11.61
C ARG A 143 9.27 4.72 12.42
N LEU A 144 8.18 5.46 12.21
CA LEU A 144 7.84 6.69 12.93
C LEU A 144 7.14 6.41 14.27
N GLY A 145 6.48 5.25 14.39
CA GLY A 145 5.75 4.89 15.60
C GLY A 145 4.72 3.78 15.36
N THR A 146 3.72 3.73 16.24
CA THR A 146 2.61 2.77 16.20
C THR A 146 1.28 3.49 16.34
N THR A 147 0.24 2.96 15.72
CA THR A 147 -1.15 3.43 15.88
C THR A 147 -2.11 2.25 16.02
N MET A 148 -3.37 2.56 16.35
CA MET A 148 -4.49 1.63 16.24
C MET A 148 -5.30 2.00 14.99
N HIS A 149 -5.23 1.17 13.96
CA HIS A 149 -5.96 1.36 12.70
C HIS A 149 -7.43 0.97 12.87
N ASP A 150 -8.35 1.90 12.59
CA ASP A 150 -9.78 1.61 12.59
C ASP A 150 -10.16 0.82 11.32
N THR A 151 -10.80 -0.33 11.53
CA THR A 151 -11.28 -1.20 10.44
C THR A 151 -12.61 -0.73 9.84
N GLY A 152 -13.24 0.32 10.38
CA GLY A 152 -14.58 0.79 10.02
C GLY A 152 -15.70 -0.14 10.52
N ARG A 153 -15.38 -1.13 11.36
CA ARG A 153 -16.31 -2.14 11.90
C ARG A 153 -16.39 -2.12 13.42
N GLY A 154 -16.03 -1.00 14.04
CA GLY A 154 -15.97 -0.86 15.51
C GLY A 154 -14.85 -1.68 16.15
N THR A 155 -13.85 -2.07 15.36
CA THR A 155 -12.66 -2.78 15.84
C THR A 155 -11.41 -2.09 15.32
N THR A 156 -10.34 -2.15 16.10
CA THR A 156 -9.05 -1.55 15.75
C THR A 156 -7.95 -2.60 15.70
N VAL A 157 -7.00 -2.45 14.78
CA VAL A 157 -5.85 -3.36 14.62
C VAL A 157 -4.56 -2.56 14.79
N PRO A 158 -3.57 -3.02 15.58
CA PRO A 158 -2.31 -2.31 15.72
C PRO A 158 -1.56 -2.24 14.38
N ALA A 159 -0.99 -1.07 14.08
CA ALA A 159 -0.21 -0.82 12.87
C ALA A 159 1.09 -0.06 13.20
N TYR A 160 2.13 -0.30 12.40
CA TYR A 160 3.34 0.51 12.38
C TYR A 160 3.18 1.64 11.37
N LEU A 161 3.68 2.82 11.72
CA LEU A 161 3.75 3.98 10.84
C LEU A 161 5.15 4.06 10.24
N TYR A 162 5.26 4.22 8.92
CA TYR A 162 6.54 4.31 8.23
C TYR A 162 6.63 5.53 7.31
N ALA A 163 7.87 5.97 7.09
CA ALA A 163 8.28 6.91 6.03
C ALA A 163 9.46 6.33 5.22
N SER A 164 9.60 6.69 3.95
CA SER A 164 10.68 6.23 3.08
C SER A 164 12.06 6.80 3.40
N ARG A 165 12.15 7.82 4.26
CA ARG A 165 13.40 8.41 4.72
C ARG A 165 13.28 8.89 6.16
N GLU A 166 14.40 9.26 6.76
CA GLU A 166 14.41 10.00 8.02
C GLU A 166 13.85 11.42 7.80
N PRO A 167 13.12 11.95 8.79
CA PRO A 167 12.59 13.33 8.79
C PRO A 167 13.66 14.40 8.52
#